data_AF-A0A0L0FG78-F1
#
_entry.id   AF-A0A0L0FG78-F1
#
_cell.length_a   1.000
_cell.length_b   1.000
_cell.length_c   1.000
_cell.angle_alpha   90.00
_cell.angle_beta   90.00
_cell.angle_gamma   90.00
#
_symmetry.space_group_name_H-M   'P 1'
#
loop_
_entity.id
_entity.type
_entity.pdbx_description
1 polymer ?
#
loop_
_entity_poly.entity_id
_entity_poly.type
_entity_poly.pdbx_seq_one_letter_code
_entity_poly.pdbx_strand_id
1 'polypeptide(L)'
;MDFSRSVLREKFSAVVRKAVYTFEFDRFQKGSLYGVYRKLMKARETKGVIIATDTAVKAFQLKFVEVVHNLDRLQTAVRDSSDSRVRQFAEMFMDPLGDRKSAAKTLSVEGPKLHEQADLAVRTLEIFRQGTVIVDEVDLILHPLKSELNYPIGPKNAIDLARKGMRWDIPLYLLDALFYATEGRTTARLAQSNESEALLMKVKKTVTKGLESRDLQAKPHLTLLSRSFYMTELKPLMAEWLVLWLSLQQVGV
;
A
#
# COMPACT_ATOMS: atom_id res chain seq x y z
N MET A 1 -9.49 -12.84 12.28
CA MET A 1 -9.71 -11.88 13.39
C MET A 1 -11.00 -12.15 14.15
N ASP A 2 -12.18 -11.94 13.55
CA ASP A 2 -13.45 -12.09 14.27
C ASP A 2 -13.77 -13.51 14.74
N PHE A 3 -13.42 -14.50 13.91
CA PHE A 3 -13.57 -15.92 14.26
C PHE A 3 -12.73 -16.30 15.50
N SER A 4 -11.42 -15.99 15.50
CA SER A 4 -10.56 -16.27 16.65
C SER A 4 -11.04 -15.54 17.91
N ARG A 5 -11.60 -14.33 17.77
CA ARG A 5 -12.18 -13.56 18.88
C ARG A 5 -13.43 -14.22 19.47
N SER A 6 -14.35 -14.69 18.65
CA SER A 6 -15.58 -15.34 19.14
C SER A 6 -15.25 -16.64 19.87
N VAL A 7 -14.37 -17.47 19.29
CA VAL A 7 -13.92 -18.73 19.91
C VAL A 7 -13.25 -18.49 21.26
N LEU A 8 -12.31 -17.54 21.35
CA LEU A 8 -11.62 -17.25 22.61
C LEU A 8 -12.58 -16.69 23.67
N ARG A 9 -13.52 -15.82 23.29
CA ARG A 9 -14.54 -15.32 24.22
C ARG A 9 -15.45 -16.43 24.73
N GLU A 10 -15.88 -17.32 23.86
CA GLU A 10 -16.70 -18.49 24.24
C GLU A 10 -15.96 -19.37 25.26
N LYS A 11 -14.71 -19.75 24.96
CA LYS A 11 -13.94 -20.64 25.83
C LYS A 11 -13.51 -20.00 27.15
N PHE A 12 -13.07 -18.74 27.15
CA PHE A 12 -12.71 -18.04 28.38
C PHE A 12 -13.92 -17.60 29.22
N SER A 13 -15.11 -17.44 28.62
CA SER A 13 -16.32 -17.15 29.40
C SER A 13 -16.76 -18.34 30.27
N ALA A 14 -16.45 -19.57 29.85
CA ALA A 14 -16.91 -20.79 30.51
C ALA A 14 -16.06 -21.22 31.72
N VAL A 15 -14.73 -21.08 31.65
CA VAL A 15 -13.81 -21.69 32.65
C VAL A 15 -12.99 -20.66 33.43
N VAL A 16 -12.39 -19.66 32.76
CA VAL A 16 -11.58 -18.62 33.39
C VAL A 16 -11.91 -17.27 32.78
N ARG A 17 -12.59 -16.41 33.55
CA ARG A 17 -13.00 -15.06 33.09
C ARG A 17 -11.78 -14.18 32.80
N LYS A 18 -11.28 -14.25 31.58
CA LYS A 18 -10.23 -13.38 31.03
C LYS A 18 -10.83 -12.42 30.03
N ALA A 19 -10.43 -11.15 30.14
CA ALA A 19 -10.80 -10.16 29.13
C ALA A 19 -10.06 -10.46 27.82
N VAL A 20 -10.80 -10.47 26.71
CA VAL A 20 -10.25 -10.65 25.36
C VAL A 20 -10.29 -9.30 24.63
N TYR A 21 -9.12 -8.74 24.38
CA TYR A 21 -8.90 -7.46 23.71
C TYR A 21 -8.48 -7.69 22.26
N THR A 22 -9.04 -6.91 21.34
CA THR A 22 -8.52 -6.82 19.97
C THR A 22 -7.54 -5.67 19.89
N PHE A 23 -6.34 -5.94 19.38
CA PHE A 23 -5.32 -4.96 19.06
C PHE A 23 -5.39 -4.66 17.56
N GLU A 24 -6.04 -3.55 17.25
CA GLU A 24 -6.09 -2.96 15.92
C GLU A 24 -5.30 -1.66 15.95
N PHE A 25 -4.38 -1.52 15.00
CA PHE A 25 -3.54 -0.35 14.91
C PHE A 25 -3.23 -0.05 13.44
N ASP A 26 -3.55 1.17 13.01
CA ASP A 26 -3.07 1.73 11.75
C ASP A 26 -1.99 2.77 12.07
N ARG A 27 -0.85 2.69 11.39
CA ARG A 27 0.24 3.67 11.50
C ARG A 27 -0.23 5.11 11.28
N PHE A 28 -1.22 5.30 10.42
CA PHE A 28 -1.75 6.62 10.07
C PHE A 28 -2.83 7.13 11.03
N GLN A 29 -3.14 6.35 12.09
CA GLN A 29 -4.03 6.80 13.14
C GLN A 29 -3.47 8.07 13.80
N LYS A 30 -4.28 9.13 13.80
CA LYS A 30 -3.96 10.40 14.45
C LYS A 30 -4.30 10.30 15.94
N GLY A 31 -3.38 10.74 16.80
CA GLY A 31 -3.59 10.81 18.25
C GLY A 31 -2.41 10.29 19.06
N SER A 32 -2.47 10.49 20.37
CA SER A 32 -1.46 9.96 21.29
C SER A 32 -1.55 8.43 21.40
N LEU A 33 -0.39 7.78 21.47
CA LEU A 33 -0.29 6.34 21.71
C LEU A 33 -0.72 5.93 23.14
N TYR A 34 -1.03 6.90 24.00
CA TYR A 34 -1.44 6.67 25.37
C TYR A 34 -2.65 5.72 25.49
N GLY A 35 -3.62 5.84 24.58
CA GLY A 35 -4.80 4.96 24.58
C GLY A 35 -4.46 3.50 24.31
N VAL A 36 -3.47 3.25 23.44
CA VAL A 36 -2.96 1.92 23.13
C VAL A 36 -2.21 1.36 24.32
N TYR A 37 -1.28 2.14 24.86
CA TYR A 37 -0.50 1.78 26.05
C TYR A 37 -1.40 1.42 27.24
N ARG A 38 -2.40 2.27 27.55
CA ARG A 38 -3.34 2.04 28.67
C ARG A 38 -4.16 0.76 28.51
N LYS A 39 -4.61 0.44 27.30
CA LYS A 39 -5.35 -0.81 27.02
C LYS A 39 -4.47 -2.03 27.26
N LEU A 40 -3.21 -1.99 26.80
CA LEU A 40 -2.26 -3.08 26.97
C LEU A 40 -1.81 -3.25 28.43
N MET A 41 -1.60 -2.14 29.15
CA MET A 41 -1.37 -2.15 30.59
C MET A 41 -2.51 -2.82 31.35
N LYS A 42 -3.76 -2.43 31.05
CA LYS A 42 -4.95 -3.06 31.66
C LYS A 42 -5.05 -4.54 31.31
N ALA A 43 -4.75 -4.93 30.07
CA ALA A 43 -4.73 -6.33 29.66
C ALA A 43 -3.68 -7.13 30.45
N ARG A 44 -2.48 -6.56 30.64
CA ARG A 44 -1.42 -7.17 31.44
C ARG A 44 -1.83 -7.36 32.90
N GLU A 45 -2.34 -6.30 33.55
CA GLU A 45 -2.78 -6.32 34.96
C GLU A 45 -3.91 -7.33 35.19
N THR A 46 -4.83 -7.45 34.24
CA THR A 46 -5.97 -8.38 34.33
C THR A 46 -5.65 -9.78 33.79
N LYS A 47 -4.39 -10.05 33.38
CA LYS A 47 -3.98 -11.29 32.72
C LYS A 47 -4.89 -11.67 31.54
N GLY A 48 -5.36 -10.66 30.81
CA GLY A 48 -6.21 -10.77 29.63
C GLY A 48 -5.46 -11.28 28.41
N VAL A 49 -6.21 -11.64 27.38
CA VAL A 49 -5.70 -12.12 26.10
C VAL A 49 -5.84 -11.01 25.07
N ILE A 50 -4.79 -10.80 24.28
CA ILE A 50 -4.78 -9.82 23.19
C ILE A 50 -4.73 -10.57 21.86
N ILE A 51 -5.63 -10.21 20.95
CA ILE A 51 -5.68 -10.73 19.58
C ILE A 51 -5.23 -9.62 18.65
N ALA A 52 -4.18 -9.86 17.88
CA ALA A 52 -3.59 -8.90 16.94
C ALA A 52 -3.42 -9.54 15.56
N THR A 53 -3.46 -8.74 14.49
CA THR A 53 -2.99 -9.20 13.17
C THR A 53 -1.50 -8.95 13.12
N ASP A 54 -0.79 -9.73 12.30
CA ASP A 54 0.61 -9.47 12.00
C ASP A 54 0.79 -8.03 11.48
N THR A 55 -0.15 -7.55 10.65
CA THR A 55 -0.18 -6.18 10.13
C THR A 55 -0.28 -5.13 11.25
N ALA A 56 -1.13 -5.32 12.26
CA ALA A 56 -1.31 -4.35 13.33
C ALA A 56 -0.04 -4.24 14.21
N VAL A 57 0.59 -5.36 14.54
CA VAL A 57 1.86 -5.38 15.31
C VAL A 57 2.97 -4.70 14.51
N LYS A 58 3.10 -5.04 13.22
CA LYS A 58 4.05 -4.39 12.30
C LYS A 58 3.79 -2.90 12.16
N ALA A 59 2.54 -2.49 11.97
CA ALA A 59 2.17 -1.07 11.85
C ALA A 59 2.54 -0.28 13.10
N PHE A 60 2.44 -0.88 14.29
CA PHE A 60 2.87 -0.26 15.54
C PHE A 60 4.39 -0.11 15.62
N GLN A 61 5.15 -1.14 15.25
CA GLN A 61 6.62 -1.07 15.17
C GLN A 61 7.08 -0.01 14.15
N LEU A 62 6.45 0.03 12.97
CA LEU A 62 6.72 1.05 11.96
C LEU A 62 6.36 2.45 12.44
N LYS A 63 5.31 2.60 13.28
CA LYS A 63 4.99 3.89 13.88
C LYS A 63 6.10 4.36 14.81
N PHE A 64 6.66 3.47 15.62
CA PHE A 64 7.81 3.79 16.47
C PHE A 64 9.01 4.28 15.63
N VAL A 65 9.37 3.52 14.58
CA VAL A 65 10.47 3.90 13.67
C VAL A 65 10.19 5.25 12.99
N GLU A 66 8.95 5.49 12.55
CA GLU A 66 8.54 6.77 11.97
C GLU A 66 8.70 7.93 12.97
N VAL A 67 8.28 7.76 14.23
CA VAL A 67 8.42 8.79 15.27
C VAL A 67 9.89 9.11 15.53
N VAL A 68 10.74 8.08 15.67
CA VAL A 68 12.19 8.26 15.86
C VAL A 68 12.82 8.94 14.64
N HIS A 69 12.46 8.53 13.43
CA HIS A 69 12.95 9.14 12.20
C HIS A 69 12.55 10.62 12.09
N ASN A 70 11.31 10.97 12.44
CA ASN A 70 10.84 12.35 12.43
C ASN A 70 11.57 13.21 13.48
N LEU A 71 11.86 12.65 14.66
CA LEU A 71 12.69 13.32 15.68
C LEU A 71 14.09 13.61 15.16
N ASP A 72 14.75 12.61 14.58
CA ASP A 72 16.10 12.72 14.02
C ASP A 72 16.17 13.76 12.87
N ARG A 73 15.16 13.76 11.99
CA ARG A 73 15.05 14.76 10.92
C ARG A 73 14.89 16.19 11.45
N LEU A 74 14.05 16.40 12.47
CA LEU A 74 13.87 17.72 13.06
C LEU A 74 15.14 18.19 13.79
N GLN A 75 15.83 17.29 14.49
CA GLN A 75 17.10 17.60 15.15
C GLN A 75 18.19 17.96 14.14
N THR A 76 18.33 17.17 13.07
CA THR A 76 19.29 17.42 11.99
C THR A 76 19.01 18.76 11.30
N ALA A 77 17.75 19.05 10.97
CA ALA A 77 17.37 20.33 10.37
C ALA A 77 17.73 21.54 11.24
N VAL A 78 17.59 21.43 12.57
CA VAL A 78 18.00 22.49 13.50
C VAL A 78 19.53 22.59 13.59
N ARG A 79 20.24 21.47 13.61
CA ARG A 79 21.71 21.46 13.61
C ARG A 79 22.27 22.11 12.36
N ASP A 80 21.77 21.74 11.18
CA ASP A 80 22.17 22.30 9.89
C ASP A 80 21.82 23.79 9.80
N SER A 81 20.70 24.21 10.40
CA SER A 81 20.34 25.63 10.49
C SER A 81 21.27 26.43 11.39
N SER A 82 22.03 25.79 12.28
CA SER A 82 22.93 26.41 13.25
C SER A 82 24.37 26.54 12.74
N ASP A 83 24.76 25.74 11.75
CA ASP A 83 26.12 25.73 11.19
C ASP A 83 26.32 26.85 10.14
N SER A 84 27.22 27.78 10.44
CA SER A 84 27.45 28.99 9.64
C SER A 84 28.03 28.70 8.25
N ARG A 85 28.75 27.60 8.05
CA ARG A 85 29.33 27.21 6.75
C ARG A 85 28.26 26.70 5.78
N VAL A 86 27.29 25.94 6.29
CA VAL A 86 26.16 25.41 5.51
C VAL A 86 25.19 26.53 5.12
N ARG A 87 24.99 27.52 6.01
CA ARG A 87 24.22 28.73 5.71
C ARG A 87 24.74 29.45 4.46
N GLN A 88 26.05 29.69 4.40
CA GLN A 88 26.68 30.46 3.32
C GLN A 88 26.69 29.71 1.98
N PHE A 89 26.86 28.39 2.00
CA PHE A 89 26.76 27.55 0.79
C PHE A 89 25.32 27.40 0.28
N ALA A 90 24.34 27.25 1.17
CA ALA A 90 22.94 27.06 0.79
C ALA A 90 22.26 28.35 0.29
N GLU A 91 22.76 29.53 0.68
CA GLU A 91 22.34 30.84 0.14
C GLU A 91 22.90 31.12 -1.26
N MET A 92 23.99 30.44 -1.65
CA MET A 92 24.70 30.70 -2.91
C MET A 92 24.17 29.88 -4.11
N PHE A 93 23.41 28.79 -3.86
CA PHE A 93 22.99 27.83 -4.90
C PHE A 93 21.47 27.58 -5.00
N MET A 94 20.61 28.27 -4.24
CA MET A 94 19.14 28.08 -4.27
C MET A 94 18.34 29.36 -3.94
N ASP A 95 17.22 29.55 -4.66
CA ASP A 95 16.18 30.57 -4.45
C ASP A 95 15.64 30.55 -2.99
N PRO A 96 15.23 31.68 -2.38
CA PRO A 96 15.12 31.80 -0.92
C PRO A 96 13.92 31.03 -0.35
N LEU A 97 14.24 29.92 0.33
CA LEU A 97 13.33 29.09 1.14
C LEU A 97 12.65 29.90 2.25
N GLY A 98 11.34 30.04 2.14
CA GLY A 98 10.45 30.52 3.21
C GLY A 98 10.24 29.57 4.40
N ASP A 99 11.06 28.53 4.61
CA ASP A 99 10.70 27.43 5.54
C ASP A 99 11.77 27.08 6.61
N ARG A 100 12.88 27.82 6.68
CA ARG A 100 14.01 27.48 7.59
C ARG A 100 13.86 27.97 9.03
N LYS A 101 13.24 29.15 9.28
CA LYS A 101 12.83 29.59 10.63
C LYS A 101 11.68 28.74 11.19
N SER A 102 10.94 28.07 10.31
CA SER A 102 9.88 27.14 10.65
C SER A 102 10.42 25.92 11.40
N ALA A 103 11.52 25.30 10.94
CA ALA A 103 12.02 24.04 11.50
C ALA A 103 12.38 24.08 13.00
N ALA A 104 13.08 25.13 13.47
CA ALA A 104 13.41 25.27 14.90
C ALA A 104 12.19 25.54 15.78
N LYS A 105 11.21 26.31 15.25
CA LYS A 105 9.92 26.54 15.90
C LYS A 105 9.06 25.28 15.89
N THR A 106 9.11 24.48 14.83
CA THR A 106 8.43 23.20 14.73
C THR A 106 9.04 22.20 15.70
N LEU A 107 10.37 22.13 15.82
CA LEU A 107 11.02 21.25 16.79
C LEU A 107 10.67 21.63 18.24
N SER A 108 10.61 22.91 18.59
CA SER A 108 10.25 23.31 19.96
C SER A 108 8.79 22.99 20.33
N VAL A 109 7.88 22.97 19.35
CA VAL A 109 6.44 22.70 19.56
C VAL A 109 6.09 21.20 19.40
N GLU A 110 6.63 20.54 18.37
CA GLU A 110 6.33 19.14 18.04
C GLU A 110 7.32 18.15 18.63
N GLY A 111 8.57 18.56 18.87
CA GLY A 111 9.61 17.72 19.45
C GLY A 111 9.18 17.07 20.76
N PRO A 112 8.65 17.79 21.75
CA PRO A 112 8.18 17.19 23.00
C PRO A 112 7.08 16.14 22.80
N LYS A 113 6.15 16.38 21.87
CA LYS A 113 5.05 15.45 21.56
C LYS A 113 5.58 14.17 20.91
N LEU A 114 6.56 14.29 20.02
CA LEU A 114 7.18 13.15 19.37
C LEU A 114 8.03 12.34 20.36
N HIS A 115 8.74 12.99 21.30
CA HIS A 115 9.44 12.30 22.39
C HIS A 115 8.46 11.52 23.28
N GLU A 116 7.35 12.14 23.69
CA GLU A 116 6.32 11.46 24.47
C GLU A 116 5.75 10.23 23.73
N GLN A 117 5.50 10.36 22.42
CA GLN A 117 5.07 9.23 21.60
C GLN A 117 6.13 8.14 21.50
N ALA A 118 7.41 8.50 21.35
CA ALA A 118 8.51 7.54 21.32
C ALA A 118 8.59 6.76 22.65
N ASP A 119 8.51 7.46 23.79
CA ASP A 119 8.53 6.86 25.12
C ASP A 119 7.36 5.89 25.32
N LEU A 120 6.15 6.30 24.93
CA LEU A 120 4.97 5.45 25.00
C LEU A 120 5.09 4.22 24.09
N ALA A 121 5.69 4.36 22.91
CA ALA A 121 5.94 3.26 22.00
C ALA A 121 6.94 2.26 22.59
N VAL A 122 8.06 2.74 23.16
CA VAL A 122 9.06 1.90 23.83
C VAL A 122 8.41 1.10 24.97
N ARG A 123 7.68 1.77 25.87
CA ARG A 123 6.97 1.10 26.98
C ARG A 123 5.96 0.07 26.49
N THR A 124 5.29 0.35 25.38
CA THR A 124 4.35 -0.60 24.77
C THR A 124 5.08 -1.82 24.20
N LEU A 125 6.20 -1.62 23.50
CA LEU A 125 7.03 -2.70 22.97
C LEU A 125 7.65 -3.54 24.09
N GLU A 126 7.97 -2.95 25.24
CA GLU A 126 8.41 -3.67 26.44
C GLU A 126 7.33 -4.62 26.97
N ILE A 127 6.05 -4.20 26.97
CA ILE A 127 4.93 -5.08 27.33
C ILE A 127 4.86 -6.26 26.37
N PHE A 128 5.01 -6.02 25.06
CA PHE A 128 5.04 -7.11 24.07
C PHE A 128 6.21 -8.05 24.28
N ARG A 129 7.40 -7.53 24.60
CA ARG A 129 8.60 -8.33 24.85
C ARG A 129 8.46 -9.25 26.07
N GLN A 130 7.68 -8.83 27.07
CA GLN A 130 7.39 -9.62 28.28
C GLN A 130 6.22 -10.60 28.07
N GLY A 131 5.46 -10.46 26.99
CA GLY A 131 4.31 -11.30 26.69
C GLY A 131 4.69 -12.64 26.08
N THR A 132 3.81 -13.62 26.22
CA THR A 132 3.87 -14.87 25.46
C THR A 132 2.96 -14.75 24.24
N VAL A 133 3.52 -14.96 23.06
CA VAL A 133 2.79 -14.94 21.80
C VAL A 133 2.43 -16.37 21.38
N ILE A 134 1.17 -16.56 20.99
CA ILE A 134 0.71 -17.75 20.26
C ILE A 134 0.48 -17.30 18.83
N VAL A 135 1.16 -17.95 17.90
CA VAL A 135 1.11 -17.63 16.47
C VAL A 135 0.26 -18.66 15.75
N ASP A 136 -0.67 -18.18 14.95
CA ASP A 136 -1.42 -19.00 13.97
C ASP A 136 -0.87 -18.73 12.57
N GLU A 137 -0.98 -19.69 11.65
CA GLU A 137 -0.51 -19.56 10.25
C GLU A 137 0.96 -19.07 10.14
N VAL A 138 1.88 -19.78 10.81
CA VAL A 138 3.32 -19.44 10.85
C VAL A 138 3.95 -19.37 9.45
N ASP A 139 3.47 -20.20 8.52
CA ASP A 139 3.88 -20.22 7.11
C ASP A 139 3.54 -18.90 6.39
N LEU A 140 2.37 -18.32 6.66
CA LEU A 140 1.97 -17.02 6.11
C LEU A 140 2.87 -15.89 6.61
N ILE A 141 3.22 -15.92 7.90
CA ILE A 141 4.06 -14.90 8.55
C ILE A 141 5.51 -14.97 8.06
N LEU A 142 6.03 -16.18 7.86
CA LEU A 142 7.40 -16.41 7.40
C LEU A 142 7.54 -16.37 5.87
N HIS A 143 6.44 -16.20 5.13
CA HIS A 143 6.47 -16.20 3.67
C HIS A 143 7.22 -14.97 3.12
N PRO A 144 8.36 -15.12 2.44
CA PRO A 144 9.25 -14.00 2.08
C PRO A 144 8.61 -12.96 1.14
N LEU A 145 7.61 -13.36 0.34
CA LEU A 145 6.90 -12.46 -0.58
C LEU A 145 5.64 -11.80 0.01
N LYS A 146 5.11 -12.31 1.14
CA LYS A 146 3.89 -11.79 1.79
C LYS A 146 4.20 -11.11 3.13
N SER A 147 5.30 -11.47 3.77
CA SER A 147 5.89 -10.66 4.82
C SER A 147 6.33 -9.36 4.18
N GLU A 148 5.45 -8.35 4.21
CA GLU A 148 5.69 -6.98 3.74
C GLU A 148 6.84 -6.35 4.54
N LEU A 149 8.06 -6.79 4.25
CA LEU A 149 9.34 -6.22 4.66
C LEU A 149 9.74 -5.08 3.72
N ASN A 150 8.76 -4.43 3.08
CA ASN A 150 8.94 -3.25 2.26
C ASN A 150 8.61 -2.03 3.12
N TYR A 151 9.59 -1.59 3.92
CA TYR A 151 9.55 -0.42 4.79
C TYR A 151 8.97 0.81 4.07
N PRO A 152 7.69 1.17 4.25
CA PRO A 152 7.16 2.33 3.56
C PRO A 152 7.16 3.48 4.56
N ILE A 153 8.33 3.92 5.05
CA ILE A 153 8.36 5.19 5.80
C ILE A 153 7.91 6.27 4.81
N GLY A 154 6.75 6.91 5.05
CA GLY A 154 6.25 7.96 4.18
C GLY A 154 4.74 8.07 4.17
N PRO A 155 4.20 9.06 3.42
CA PRO A 155 2.76 9.23 3.24
C PRO A 155 2.13 8.06 2.48
N LYS A 156 0.83 7.80 2.69
CA LYS A 156 0.05 6.94 1.79
C LYS A 156 -0.08 7.69 0.46
N ASN A 157 0.73 7.31 -0.52
CA ASN A 157 0.52 7.75 -1.88
C ASN A 157 -0.54 6.86 -2.53
N ALA A 158 -1.45 7.47 -3.29
CA ALA A 158 -2.33 6.70 -4.14
C ALA A 158 -1.46 5.88 -5.08
N ILE A 159 -1.77 4.58 -5.21
CA ILE A 159 -1.06 3.74 -6.16
C ILE A 159 -1.36 4.26 -7.57
N ASP A 160 -0.40 4.14 -8.49
CA ASP A 160 -0.57 4.60 -9.87
C ASP A 160 -1.90 4.11 -10.45
N LEU A 161 -2.60 5.06 -11.10
CA LEU A 161 -3.88 4.85 -11.77
C LEU A 161 -5.04 4.47 -10.82
N ALA A 162 -4.88 4.56 -9.50
CA ALA A 162 -5.97 4.27 -8.55
C ALA A 162 -7.11 5.31 -8.62
N ARG A 163 -6.85 6.52 -9.13
CA ARG A 163 -7.86 7.57 -9.26
C ARG A 163 -8.99 7.10 -10.18
N LYS A 164 -10.25 7.24 -9.73
CA LYS A 164 -11.46 6.78 -10.44
C LYS A 164 -11.48 5.28 -10.81
N GLY A 165 -10.60 4.45 -10.22
CA GLY A 165 -10.57 3.02 -10.49
C GLY A 165 -9.82 2.60 -11.76
N MET A 166 -9.14 3.52 -12.47
CA MET A 166 -8.49 3.24 -13.75
C MET A 166 -7.51 2.05 -13.71
N ARG A 167 -6.85 1.83 -12.58
CA ARG A 167 -5.94 0.68 -12.35
C ARG A 167 -6.62 -0.66 -12.61
N TRP A 168 -7.92 -0.76 -12.31
CA TRP A 168 -8.73 -1.96 -12.52
C TRP A 168 -9.42 -1.95 -13.89
N ASP A 169 -9.81 -0.75 -14.36
CA ASP A 169 -10.47 -0.60 -15.67
C ASP A 169 -9.52 -0.89 -16.84
N ILE A 170 -8.24 -0.51 -16.73
CA ILE A 170 -7.26 -0.69 -17.82
C ILE A 170 -7.08 -2.17 -18.16
N PRO A 171 -6.80 -3.09 -17.20
CA PRO A 171 -6.74 -4.52 -17.51
C PRO A 171 -8.04 -5.04 -18.12
N LEU A 172 -9.21 -4.65 -17.60
CA LEU A 172 -10.51 -5.10 -18.11
C LEU A 172 -10.73 -4.62 -19.55
N TYR A 173 -10.39 -3.37 -19.84
CA TYR A 173 -10.52 -2.77 -21.17
C TYR A 173 -9.56 -3.38 -22.20
N LEU A 174 -8.33 -3.72 -21.79
CA LEU A 174 -7.39 -4.45 -22.63
C LEU A 174 -7.87 -5.88 -22.92
N LEU A 175 -8.42 -6.56 -21.92
CA LEU A 175 -9.00 -7.90 -22.08
C LEU A 175 -10.23 -7.88 -23.00
N ASP A 176 -11.06 -6.84 -22.94
CA ASP A 176 -12.24 -6.69 -23.81
C ASP A 176 -11.87 -6.75 -25.30
N ALA A 177 -10.76 -6.13 -25.71
CA ALA A 177 -10.28 -6.21 -27.10
C ALA A 177 -9.79 -7.61 -27.49
N LEU A 178 -9.24 -8.38 -26.55
CA LEU A 178 -8.86 -9.77 -26.80
C LEU A 178 -10.09 -10.68 -26.91
N PHE A 179 -11.09 -10.48 -26.04
CA PHE A 179 -12.36 -11.20 -26.13
C PHE A 179 -13.17 -10.83 -27.36
N TYR A 180 -13.02 -9.62 -27.90
CA TYR A 180 -13.62 -9.27 -29.19
C TYR A 180 -13.15 -10.21 -30.32
N ALA A 181 -11.89 -10.67 -30.29
CA ALA A 181 -11.40 -11.60 -31.30
C ALA A 181 -12.14 -12.94 -31.29
N THR A 182 -12.60 -13.39 -30.11
CA THR A 182 -13.31 -14.66 -29.93
C THR A 182 -14.83 -14.52 -29.96
N GLU A 183 -15.39 -13.48 -29.35
CA GLU A 183 -16.84 -13.29 -29.16
C GLU A 183 -17.47 -12.33 -30.18
N GLY A 184 -16.65 -11.52 -30.87
CA GLY A 184 -17.12 -10.53 -31.84
C GLY A 184 -17.92 -9.37 -31.22
N ARG A 185 -17.89 -9.23 -29.89
CA ARG A 185 -18.56 -8.17 -29.14
C ARG A 185 -17.58 -7.56 -28.15
N THR A 186 -17.82 -6.30 -27.81
CA THR A 186 -17.07 -5.58 -26.79
C THR A 186 -18.06 -5.00 -25.77
N THR A 187 -17.65 -4.99 -24.51
CA THR A 187 -18.40 -4.42 -23.39
C THR A 187 -18.07 -2.95 -23.16
N ALA A 188 -16.95 -2.48 -23.69
CA ALA A 188 -16.60 -1.08 -23.67
C ALA A 188 -17.57 -0.24 -24.51
N ARG A 189 -18.12 0.83 -23.90
CA ARG A 189 -18.99 1.82 -24.58
C ARG A 189 -18.35 2.50 -25.80
N LEU A 190 -17.06 2.29 -25.99
CA LEU A 190 -16.20 2.94 -26.99
C LEU A 190 -16.21 2.25 -28.35
N ALA A 191 -16.82 1.06 -28.47
CA ALA A 191 -16.90 0.30 -29.72
C ALA A 191 -17.74 0.93 -30.85
N GLN A 192 -18.06 2.23 -30.76
CA GLN A 192 -18.94 2.93 -31.71
C GLN A 192 -18.22 3.95 -32.59
N SER A 193 -16.91 4.18 -32.41
CA SER A 193 -16.14 4.99 -33.36
C SER A 193 -15.54 4.12 -34.47
N ASN A 194 -15.49 4.64 -35.70
CA ASN A 194 -14.88 3.96 -36.85
C ASN A 194 -13.40 3.58 -36.57
N GLU A 195 -12.70 4.41 -35.81
CA GLU A 195 -11.32 4.17 -35.40
C GLU A 195 -11.20 2.98 -34.44
N SER A 196 -12.13 2.88 -33.47
CA SER A 196 -12.19 1.76 -32.53
C SER A 196 -12.45 0.44 -33.25
N GLU A 197 -13.41 0.43 -34.16
CA GLU A 197 -13.76 -0.77 -34.94
C GLU A 197 -12.61 -1.22 -35.84
N ALA A 198 -11.94 -0.27 -36.51
CA ALA A 198 -10.77 -0.57 -37.32
C ALA A 198 -9.64 -1.19 -36.49
N LEU A 199 -9.40 -0.71 -35.27
CA LEU A 199 -8.38 -1.26 -34.39
C LEU A 199 -8.77 -2.64 -33.85
N LEU A 200 -10.01 -2.83 -33.42
CA LEU A 200 -10.54 -4.12 -32.98
C LEU A 200 -10.45 -5.19 -34.08
N MET A 201 -10.70 -4.81 -35.33
CA MET A 201 -10.50 -5.69 -36.49
C MET A 201 -9.03 -6.05 -36.71
N LYS A 202 -8.09 -5.12 -36.51
CA LYS A 202 -6.65 -5.43 -36.52
C LYS A 202 -6.25 -6.39 -35.39
N VAL A 203 -6.78 -6.18 -34.19
CA VAL A 203 -6.55 -7.08 -33.04
C VAL A 203 -7.06 -8.49 -33.38
N LYS A 204 -8.30 -8.61 -33.87
CA LYS A 204 -8.89 -9.89 -34.28
C LYS A 204 -8.05 -10.59 -35.34
N LYS A 205 -7.62 -9.88 -36.39
CA LYS A 205 -6.75 -10.43 -37.44
C LYS A 205 -5.43 -10.94 -36.87
N THR A 206 -4.84 -10.20 -35.94
CA THR A 206 -3.57 -10.57 -35.29
C THR A 206 -3.75 -11.81 -34.40
N VAL A 207 -4.84 -11.89 -33.64
CA VAL A 207 -5.17 -13.07 -32.84
C VAL A 207 -5.38 -14.30 -33.73
N THR A 208 -6.10 -14.19 -34.84
CA THR A 208 -6.26 -15.30 -35.80
C THR A 208 -4.91 -15.75 -36.37
N LYS A 209 -4.05 -14.80 -36.78
CA LYS A 209 -2.68 -15.10 -37.24
C LYS A 209 -1.89 -15.85 -36.16
N GLY A 210 -1.97 -15.42 -34.90
CA GLY A 210 -1.30 -16.07 -33.78
C GLY A 210 -1.81 -17.49 -33.50
N LEU A 211 -3.10 -17.75 -33.72
CA LEU A 211 -3.69 -19.08 -33.61
C LEU A 211 -3.21 -20.01 -34.73
N GLU A 212 -3.13 -19.50 -35.96
CA GLU A 212 -2.62 -20.23 -37.13
C GLU A 212 -1.13 -20.56 -37.01
N SER A 213 -0.32 -19.61 -36.53
CA SER A 213 1.12 -19.77 -36.32
C SER A 213 1.48 -20.54 -35.05
N ARG A 214 0.49 -20.92 -34.22
CA ARG A 214 0.67 -21.56 -32.91
C ARG A 214 1.44 -20.70 -31.90
N ASP A 215 1.42 -19.39 -32.07
CA ASP A 215 1.87 -18.41 -31.06
C ASP A 215 0.80 -18.16 -29.99
N LEU A 216 -0.46 -18.48 -30.30
CA LEU A 216 -1.62 -18.45 -29.41
C LEU A 216 -2.33 -19.81 -29.42
N GLN A 217 -3.02 -20.11 -28.32
CA GLN A 217 -3.90 -21.27 -28.19
C GLN A 217 -5.29 -20.82 -27.73
N ALA A 218 -6.35 -21.32 -28.34
CA ALA A 218 -7.72 -20.91 -28.00
C ALA A 218 -8.39 -21.74 -26.89
N LYS A 219 -7.98 -23.00 -26.72
CA LYS A 219 -8.64 -23.95 -25.77
C LYS A 219 -7.73 -24.25 -24.58
N PRO A 220 -8.24 -24.26 -23.33
CA PRO A 220 -9.61 -23.98 -22.92
C PRO A 220 -9.99 -22.49 -22.94
N HIS A 221 -9.01 -21.61 -22.95
CA HIS A 221 -9.16 -20.15 -23.13
C HIS A 221 -7.96 -19.61 -23.90
N LEU A 222 -8.06 -18.37 -24.39
CA LEU A 222 -6.99 -17.71 -25.14
C LEU A 222 -5.71 -17.62 -24.28
N THR A 223 -4.67 -18.33 -24.71
CA THR A 223 -3.40 -18.46 -24.01
C THR A 223 -2.27 -18.01 -24.93
N LEU A 224 -1.43 -17.11 -24.44
CA LEU A 224 -0.23 -16.67 -25.14
C LEU A 224 0.89 -17.70 -24.96
N LEU A 225 1.37 -18.28 -26.08
CA LEU A 225 2.46 -19.26 -26.07
C LEU A 225 3.81 -18.62 -26.36
N SER A 226 3.83 -17.54 -27.14
CA SER A 226 5.05 -16.92 -27.67
C SER A 226 5.24 -15.48 -27.19
N ARG A 227 6.29 -15.25 -26.39
CA ARG A 227 6.61 -13.90 -25.89
C ARG A 227 7.03 -12.94 -27.00
N SER A 228 7.72 -13.42 -28.03
CA SER A 228 8.14 -12.60 -29.18
C SER A 228 6.92 -12.07 -29.93
N PHE A 229 5.97 -12.94 -30.25
CA PHE A 229 4.71 -12.58 -30.89
C PHE A 229 3.95 -11.49 -30.10
N TYR A 230 3.87 -11.63 -28.76
CA TYR A 230 3.26 -10.59 -27.94
C TYR A 230 3.97 -9.25 -28.06
N MET A 231 5.30 -9.22 -27.99
CA MET A 231 6.05 -7.96 -27.99
C MET A 231 6.02 -7.26 -29.35
N THR A 232 6.03 -8.01 -30.46
CA THR A 232 6.14 -7.45 -31.81
C THR A 232 4.80 -7.17 -32.47
N GLU A 233 3.79 -8.00 -32.23
CA GLU A 233 2.52 -7.95 -32.97
C GLU A 233 1.36 -7.48 -32.08
N LEU A 234 1.20 -8.07 -30.88
CA LEU A 234 0.01 -7.82 -30.06
C LEU A 234 0.13 -6.58 -29.17
N LYS A 235 1.27 -6.37 -28.51
CA LYS A 235 1.52 -5.27 -27.58
C LYS A 235 1.36 -3.88 -28.24
N PRO A 236 1.86 -3.62 -29.47
CA PRO A 236 1.63 -2.32 -30.12
C PRO A 236 0.15 -2.01 -30.30
N LEU A 237 -0.65 -2.99 -30.73
CA LEU A 237 -2.10 -2.82 -30.91
C LEU A 237 -2.82 -2.59 -29.58
N MET A 238 -2.40 -3.30 -28.51
CA MET A 238 -2.93 -3.06 -27.16
C MET A 238 -2.57 -1.66 -26.64
N ALA A 239 -1.38 -1.15 -26.99
CA ALA A 239 -0.99 0.21 -26.63
C ALA A 239 -1.82 1.26 -27.38
N GLU A 240 -2.04 1.09 -28.69
CA GLU A 240 -2.94 1.94 -29.48
C GLU A 240 -4.36 1.94 -28.88
N TRP A 241 -4.85 0.76 -28.49
CA TRP A 241 -6.18 0.61 -27.89
C TRP A 241 -6.28 1.35 -26.56
N LEU A 242 -5.26 1.25 -25.71
CA LEU A 242 -5.19 1.96 -24.45
C LEU A 242 -5.09 3.49 -24.63
N VAL A 243 -4.31 3.96 -25.62
CA VAL A 243 -4.20 5.40 -25.92
C VAL A 243 -5.56 5.96 -26.36
N LEU A 244 -6.29 5.23 -27.20
CA LEU A 244 -7.64 5.61 -27.63
C LEU A 244 -8.61 5.70 -26.44
N TRP A 245 -8.48 4.82 -25.46
CA TRP A 245 -9.28 4.90 -24.23
C TRP A 245 -8.90 6.10 -23.37
N LEU A 246 -7.59 6.34 -23.18
CA LEU A 246 -7.09 7.43 -22.34
C LEU A 246 -7.45 8.81 -22.92
N SER A 247 -7.43 8.99 -24.23
CA SER A 247 -7.84 10.26 -24.87
C SER A 247 -9.30 10.61 -24.59
N LEU A 248 -10.15 9.60 -24.45
CA LEU A 248 -11.58 9.77 -24.16
C LEU A 248 -11.87 10.01 -22.68
N GLN A 249 -10.97 9.57 -21.78
CA GLN A 249 -11.06 9.88 -20.35
C GLN A 249 -10.63 11.32 -20.01
N GLN A 250 -9.94 12.04 -20.91
CA GLN A 250 -9.37 13.36 -20.66
C GLN A 250 -10.31 14.57 -20.91
N VAL A 251 -11.60 14.36 -21.20
CA VAL A 251 -12.57 15.48 -21.24
C VAL A 251 -13.09 15.74 -19.82
N GLY A 252 -12.27 16.44 -19.04
CA GLY A 252 -12.58 16.85 -17.67
C GLY A 252 -11.36 17.43 -16.98
N VAL A 253 -10.81 18.51 -17.55
CA VAL A 253 -9.96 19.46 -16.82
C VAL A 253 -10.82 20.17 -15.79
#